data_AF-A0A939H9L2-F1
#
_entry.id   AF-A0A939H9L2-F1
#
_cell.length_a   1.000
_cell.length_b   1.000
_cell.length_c   1.000
_cell.angle_alpha   90.00
_cell.angle_beta   90.00
_cell.angle_gamma   90.00
#
_symmetry.space_group_name_H-M   'P 1'
#
loop_
_entity.id
_entity.type
_entity.pdbx_description
1 polymer ?
#
loop_
_entity_poly.entity_id
_entity_poly.type
_entity_poly.pdbx_seq_one_letter_code
_entity_poly.pdbx_strand_id
1 'polypeptide(L)' 'MNTKTEPFGNLVYQGRKSLGLTQNELAERIGIEASTISRIENGTRKKLGYQLVFKLKTSLQISEPKDGFKF' A
#
# COMPACT_ATOMS: atom_id res chain seq x y z
N MET A 1 -16.88 -7.34 -2.09
CA MET A 1 -15.60 -8.08 -2.07
C MET A 1 -15.26 -8.45 -3.50
N ASN A 2 -14.20 -7.89 -4.08
CA ASN A 2 -13.85 -8.14 -5.48
C ASN A 2 -12.43 -8.76 -5.53
N THR A 3 -12.31 -9.91 -6.16
CA THR A 3 -11.33 -10.96 -5.90
C THR A 3 -10.03 -10.86 -6.71
N LYS A 4 -9.66 -9.66 -7.16
CA LYS A 4 -8.37 -9.39 -7.84
C LYS A 4 -7.89 -7.99 -7.49
N THR A 5 -7.33 -7.81 -6.31
CA THR A 5 -6.58 -6.60 -5.97
C THR A 5 -5.25 -6.67 -6.72
N GLU A 6 -4.89 -5.60 -7.43
CA GLU A 6 -3.55 -5.44 -8.02
C GLU A 6 -2.47 -5.85 -7.01
N PRO A 7 -1.36 -6.53 -7.42
CA PRO A 7 -0.37 -7.09 -6.48
C PRO A 7 0.08 -6.08 -5.42
N PHE A 8 0.23 -4.81 -5.80
CA PHE A 8 0.59 -3.72 -4.88
C PHE A 8 -0.51 -3.36 -3.87
N GLY A 9 -1.78 -3.31 -4.29
CA GLY A 9 -2.90 -3.02 -3.39
C GLY A 9 -3.05 -4.09 -2.29
N ASN A 10 -2.84 -5.35 -2.65
CA ASN A 10 -2.82 -6.44 -1.67
C ASN A 10 -1.64 -6.33 -0.69
N LEU A 11 -0.43 -5.98 -1.17
CA LEU A 11 0.73 -5.75 -0.29
C LEU A 11 0.47 -4.63 0.72
N VAL A 12 -0.15 -3.53 0.29
CA VAL A 12 -0.53 -2.42 1.17
C VAL A 12 -1.54 -2.88 2.22
N TYR A 13 -2.57 -3.62 1.80
CA TYR A 13 -3.58 -4.17 2.72
C TYR A 13 -2.97 -5.08 3.78
N GLN A 14 -2.14 -6.05 3.36
CA GLN A 14 -1.51 -7.01 4.27
C GLN A 14 -0.55 -6.33 5.24
N GLY A 15 0.32 -5.44 4.73
CA GLY A 15 1.26 -4.68 5.56
C GLY A 15 0.55 -3.76 6.57
N ARG A 16 -0.56 -3.14 6.18
CA ARG A 16 -1.35 -2.33 7.10
C ARG A 16 -1.96 -3.18 8.22
N LYS A 17 -2.53 -4.34 7.86
CA LYS A 17 -3.18 -5.25 8.80
C LYS A 17 -2.21 -5.92 9.76
N SER A 18 -1.01 -6.28 9.32
CA SER A 18 0.03 -6.84 10.21
C SER A 18 0.51 -5.84 11.27
N LEU A 19 0.43 -4.53 10.97
CA LEU A 19 0.71 -3.44 11.91
C LEU A 19 -0.49 -3.03 12.78
N GLY A 20 -1.65 -3.69 12.63
CA GLY A 20 -2.86 -3.38 13.40
C GLY A 20 -3.54 -2.06 13.02
N LEU A 21 -3.21 -1.48 11.87
CA LEU A 21 -3.69 -0.14 11.49
C LEU A 21 -5.03 -0.17 10.76
N THR A 22 -5.85 0.84 10.99
CA THR A 22 -6.97 1.25 10.13
C THR A 22 -6.46 1.98 8.89
N GLN A 23 -7.33 2.13 7.87
CA GLN A 23 -6.97 2.89 6.66
C GLN A 23 -6.70 4.37 6.99
N ASN A 24 -7.42 4.95 7.95
CA ASN A 24 -7.22 6.33 8.41
C ASN A 24 -5.84 6.49 9.06
N GLU A 25 -5.46 5.62 9.99
CA GLU A 25 -4.17 5.70 10.66
C GLU A 25 -2.99 5.55 9.70
N LEU A 26 -3.09 4.66 8.70
CA LEU A 26 -2.06 4.57 7.66
C LEU A 26 -2.00 5.87 6.82
N ALA A 27 -3.15 6.42 6.47
CA ALA A 27 -3.24 7.62 5.65
C ALA A 27 -2.66 8.84 6.39
N GLU A 28 -2.97 9.00 7.67
CA GLU A 28 -2.41 10.02 8.57
C GLU A 28 -0.89 9.89 8.66
N ARG A 29 -0.36 8.68 8.87
CA ARG A 29 1.09 8.43 8.94
C ARG A 29 1.86 8.88 7.71
N ILE A 30 1.27 8.80 6.52
CA ILE A 30 1.94 9.17 5.26
C ILE A 30 1.46 10.51 4.68
N GLY A 31 0.56 11.19 5.38
CA GLY A 31 0.02 12.50 5.03
C GLY A 31 -0.82 12.49 3.76
N ILE A 32 -1.79 11.58 3.65
CA ILE A 32 -2.75 11.51 2.54
C ILE A 32 -4.17 11.24 3.02
N GLU A 33 -5.14 11.33 2.10
CA GLU A 33 -6.54 10.98 2.36
C GLU A 33 -6.75 9.47 2.56
N ALA A 34 -7.55 9.08 3.54
CA ALA A 34 -7.94 7.68 3.76
C ALA A 34 -8.64 7.06 2.54
N SER A 35 -9.40 7.88 1.79
CA SER A 35 -10.01 7.47 0.53
C SER A 35 -8.99 7.08 -0.54
N THR A 36 -7.74 7.56 -0.44
CA THR A 36 -6.64 7.10 -1.29
C THR A 36 -6.20 5.69 -0.92
N ILE A 37 -6.03 5.38 0.37
CA ILE A 37 -5.70 4.03 0.83
C ILE A 37 -6.77 3.03 0.39
N SER A 38 -8.05 3.36 0.59
CA SER A 38 -9.15 2.52 0.15
C SER A 38 -9.11 2.23 -1.36
N ARG A 39 -8.87 3.23 -2.21
CA ARG A 39 -8.75 3.01 -3.67
C ARG A 39 -7.53 2.18 -4.05
N ILE A 40 -6.42 2.31 -3.32
CA ILE A 40 -5.20 1.51 -3.51
C ILE A 40 -5.48 0.04 -3.18
N GLU A 41 -6.00 -0.22 -1.99
CA GLU A 41 -6.28 -1.58 -1.51
C GLU A 41 -7.32 -2.27 -2.37
N ASN A 42 -8.31 -1.53 -2.90
CA ASN A 42 -9.33 -2.05 -3.80
C ASN A 42 -8.89 -2.13 -5.28
N GLY A 43 -7.66 -1.75 -5.62
CA GLY A 43 -7.15 -1.77 -6.99
C GLY A 43 -7.84 -0.80 -7.96
N THR A 44 -8.64 0.15 -7.45
CA THR A 44 -9.36 1.13 -8.29
C THR A 44 -8.50 2.34 -8.66
N ARG A 45 -7.30 2.46 -8.07
CA ARG A 45 -6.31 3.49 -8.41
C ARG A 45 -5.29 2.96 -9.42
N LYS A 46 -5.47 3.34 -10.69
CA LYS A 46 -4.65 2.86 -11.83
C LYS A 46 -3.24 3.47 -11.94
N LYS A 47 -2.98 4.62 -11.32
CA LYS A 47 -1.67 5.29 -11.35
C LYS A 47 -1.28 5.76 -9.95
N LEU A 48 -0.10 5.35 -9.52
CA LEU A 48 0.53 5.77 -8.27
C LEU A 48 1.80 6.54 -8.62
N GLY A 49 1.92 7.75 -8.08
CA GLY A 49 3.16 8.51 -8.18
C GLY A 49 4.26 7.83 -7.35
N TYR A 50 5.50 7.94 -7.81
CA TYR A 50 6.67 7.37 -7.14
C TYR A 50 6.74 7.74 -5.64
N GLN A 51 6.49 9.01 -5.31
CA GLN A 51 6.50 9.48 -3.92
C GLN A 51 5.50 8.74 -3.02
N LEU A 52 4.31 8.41 -3.54
CA LEU A 52 3.29 7.68 -2.79
C LEU A 52 3.69 6.22 -2.58
N VAL A 53 4.23 5.58 -3.62
CA VAL A 53 4.75 4.21 -3.53
C VAL A 53 5.90 4.15 -2.51
N PHE A 54 6.81 5.12 -2.53
CA PHE A 54 7.93 5.21 -1.59
C PHE A 54 7.43 5.37 -0.15
N LYS A 55 6.53 6.32 0.11
CA LYS A 55 5.91 6.52 1.44
C LYS A 55 5.24 5.24 1.97
N LEU A 56 4.53 4.51 1.10
CA LEU A 56 3.87 3.24 1.47
C LEU A 56 4.89 2.16 1.81
N LYS A 57 5.92 1.96 0.98
CA LYS A 57 6.98 0.98 1.25
C LYS A 57 7.67 1.26 2.60
N THR A 58 8.05 2.50 2.86
CA THR A 58 8.75 2.89 4.09
C THR A 58 7.85 2.76 5.33
N SER A 59 6.60 3.23 5.27
CA SER A 59 5.69 3.19 6.42
C SER A 59 5.23 1.78 6.80
N LEU A 60 5.13 0.89 5.81
CA LEU A 60 4.69 -0.49 6.02
C LEU A 60 5.86 -1.45 6.24
N GLN A 61 7.10 -0.96 6.25
CA GLN A 61 8.31 -1.79 6.30
C GLN A 61 8.28 -2.90 5.24
N ILE A 62 7.66 -2.61 4.08
CA ILE A 62 7.68 -3.52 2.93
C ILE A 62 9.09 -3.39 2.37
N SER A 63 10.01 -4.18 2.93
CA SER A 63 11.31 -4.42 2.32
C SER A 63 11.04 -4.92 0.92
N GLU A 64 11.77 -4.41 -0.07
CA GLU A 64 11.80 -5.06 -1.37
C GLU A 64 12.07 -6.56 -1.16
N PRO A 65 11.46 -7.45 -1.96
CA PRO A 65 11.70 -8.89 -1.83
C PRO A 65 13.21 -9.09 -1.71
N LYS A 66 13.66 -9.70 -0.59
CA LYS A 66 15.10 -9.89 -0.33
C LYS A 66 15.76 -10.84 -1.33
N ASP A 67 14.99 -11.39 -2.27
CA ASP A 67 15.47 -12.26 -3.32
C ASP A 67 15.44 -11.53 -4.67
N GLY A 68 16.54 -10.82 -4.95
CA GLY A 68 17.33 -11.07 -6.16
C GLY A 68 16.66 -11.03 -7.54
N PHE A 69 15.54 -10.35 -7.78
CA PHE A 69 15.07 -10.11 -9.14
C PHE A 69 15.81 -8.92 -9.76
N LYS A 70 16.92 -9.26 -10.45
CA LYS A 70 17.58 -8.39 -11.42
C LYS A 70 16.64 -8.15 -12.61
N PHE A 71 16.52 -6.89 -13.02
CA PHE A 71 16.06 -6.52 -14.36
C PHE A 71 17.14 -6.86 -15.40
#